data_AF-A0AAW9Q3V3-F1
#
_entry.id   AF-A0AAW9Q3V3-F1
#
_cell.length_a   1.000
_cell.length_b   1.000
_cell.length_c   1.000
_cell.angle_alpha   90.00
_cell.angle_beta   90.00
_cell.angle_gamma   90.00
#
_symmetry.space_group_name_H-M   'P 1'
#
loop_
_entity.id
_entity.type
_entity.pdbx_description
1 polymer ?
#
loop_
_entity_poly.entity_id
_entity_poly.type
_entity_poly.pdbx_seq_one_letter_code
_entity_poly.pdbx_strand_id
1 'polypeptide(L)'
;MLKYGIIVCAIALTACSPVSAPKTTTREITGTATQRVSDVSAILTKHKAPPSAILDAHFVEEQIGDGNFGPSDFRAFYILEVAPQDIPKWMQILTPLTNKPEYNALTESKNWWIARDVFPSLEFYKPEALTGRMHGWIGISRQTGRIYIFTFTM
;
A
#
# COMPACT_ATOMS: atom_id res chain seq x y z
N MET A 1 67.54 33.85 -4.82
CA MET A 1 66.89 33.22 -5.99
C MET A 1 65.98 32.10 -5.49
N LEU A 2 64.70 32.22 -5.87
CA LEU A 2 63.57 31.29 -5.74
C LEU A 2 64.01 29.82 -5.98
N LYS A 3 63.52 28.79 -5.27
CA LYS A 3 62.17 28.23 -5.40
C LYS A 3 61.85 27.27 -4.23
N TYR A 4 60.74 27.51 -3.55
CA TYR A 4 60.08 26.59 -2.62
C TYR A 4 59.31 25.53 -3.42
N GLY A 5 59.57 24.24 -3.17
CA GLY A 5 58.78 23.13 -3.71
C GLY A 5 57.75 22.67 -2.68
N ILE A 6 56.55 23.25 -2.72
CA ILE A 6 55.40 22.73 -1.97
C ILE A 6 54.66 21.77 -2.92
N ILE A 7 54.77 20.46 -2.68
CA ILE A 7 53.90 19.46 -3.31
C ILE A 7 52.69 19.29 -2.37
N VAL A 8 51.58 19.93 -2.75
CA VAL A 8 50.30 19.79 -2.06
C VAL A 8 49.71 18.42 -2.39
N CYS A 9 49.63 17.54 -1.38
CA CYS A 9 48.77 16.37 -1.39
C CYS A 9 47.31 16.82 -1.51
N ALA A 10 46.69 16.62 -2.67
CA ALA A 10 45.26 16.77 -2.88
C ALA A 10 44.65 15.41 -3.26
N ILE A 11 44.44 14.55 -2.26
CA ILE A 11 43.56 13.39 -2.38
C ILE A 11 42.33 13.71 -1.53
N ALA A 12 41.37 14.39 -2.15
CA ALA A 12 40.04 14.59 -1.59
C ALA A 12 39.04 14.66 -2.75
N LEU A 13 38.75 13.50 -3.34
CA LEU A 13 37.50 13.28 -4.07
C LEU A 13 36.78 12.15 -3.35
N THR A 14 36.03 12.54 -2.33
CA THR A 14 34.93 11.73 -1.78
C THR A 14 33.96 11.50 -2.93
N ALA A 15 34.02 10.33 -3.56
CA ALA A 15 33.00 9.89 -4.49
C ALA A 15 31.71 9.68 -3.69
N CYS A 16 30.86 10.70 -3.62
CA CYS A 16 29.44 10.49 -3.38
C CYS A 16 28.89 9.80 -4.64
N SER A 17 29.02 8.47 -4.70
CA SER A 17 28.21 7.70 -5.64
C SER A 17 26.74 8.01 -5.34
N PRO A 18 25.92 8.39 -6.33
CA PRO A 18 24.49 8.51 -6.09
C PRO A 18 24.00 7.14 -5.63
N VAL A 19 23.52 7.07 -4.40
CA VAL A 19 22.80 5.90 -3.90
C VAL A 19 21.65 5.69 -4.89
N SER A 20 21.76 4.61 -5.68
CA SER A 20 20.74 4.31 -6.68
C SER A 20 19.44 4.05 -5.93
N ALA A 21 18.35 4.66 -6.39
CA ALA A 21 17.05 4.47 -5.75
C ALA A 21 16.72 2.96 -5.70
N PRO A 22 16.15 2.47 -4.59
CA PRO A 22 15.80 1.06 -4.48
C PRO A 22 14.88 0.65 -5.62
N LYS A 23 15.10 -0.56 -6.15
CA LYS A 23 14.27 -1.12 -7.22
C LYS A 23 12.85 -1.33 -6.70
N THR A 24 11.85 -0.93 -7.48
CA THR A 24 10.44 -1.22 -7.19
C THR A 24 9.89 -2.20 -8.22
N THR A 25 9.23 -3.27 -7.76
CA THR A 25 8.49 -4.19 -8.62
C THR A 25 7.02 -4.25 -8.20
N THR A 26 6.12 -4.39 -9.17
CA THR A 26 4.68 -4.34 -8.92
C THR A 26 4.02 -5.65 -9.32
N ARG A 27 3.17 -6.17 -8.44
CA ARG A 27 2.26 -7.29 -8.70
C ARG A 27 0.83 -6.76 -8.67
N GLU A 28 0.17 -6.78 -9.81
CA GLU A 28 -1.23 -6.37 -9.96
C GLU A 28 -2.11 -7.57 -10.31
N ILE A 29 -3.30 -7.65 -9.69
CA ILE A 29 -4.34 -8.59 -10.13
C ILE A 29 -5.15 -7.90 -11.22
N THR A 30 -5.14 -8.49 -12.42
CA THR A 30 -5.86 -8.01 -13.60
C THR A 30 -6.83 -9.08 -14.11
N GLY A 31 -7.73 -8.71 -15.02
CA GLY A 31 -8.72 -9.62 -15.61
C GLY A 31 -10.15 -9.14 -15.43
N THR A 32 -11.10 -10.05 -15.61
CA THR A 32 -12.55 -9.80 -15.41
C THR A 32 -12.88 -9.56 -13.92
N ALA A 33 -14.01 -8.93 -13.62
CA ALA A 33 -14.46 -8.72 -12.25
C ALA A 33 -14.50 -10.04 -11.44
N THR A 34 -15.03 -11.12 -12.02
CA THR A 34 -15.07 -12.44 -11.38
C THR A 34 -13.67 -12.96 -11.02
N GLN A 35 -12.70 -12.82 -11.93
CA GLN A 35 -11.31 -13.23 -11.67
C GLN A 35 -10.70 -12.39 -10.56
N ARG A 36 -10.85 -11.07 -10.61
CA ARG A 36 -10.31 -10.19 -9.58
C ARG A 36 -10.94 -10.47 -8.21
N VAL A 37 -12.25 -10.64 -8.14
CA VAL A 37 -12.95 -11.02 -6.89
C VAL A 37 -12.43 -12.34 -6.36
N SER A 38 -12.28 -13.36 -7.21
CA SER A 38 -11.74 -14.67 -6.82
C SER A 38 -10.33 -14.55 -6.24
N ASP A 39 -9.42 -13.90 -6.97
CA ASP A 39 -8.00 -13.82 -6.60
C ASP A 39 -7.78 -12.95 -5.37
N VAL A 40 -8.49 -11.81 -5.26
CA VAL A 40 -8.42 -10.95 -4.08
C VAL A 40 -9.06 -11.63 -2.86
N SER A 41 -10.17 -12.35 -3.04
CA SER A 41 -10.79 -13.12 -1.96
C SER A 41 -9.84 -14.20 -1.46
N ALA A 42 -9.11 -14.89 -2.33
CA ALA A 42 -8.11 -15.88 -1.94
C ALA A 42 -6.95 -15.28 -1.11
N ILE A 43 -6.66 -13.99 -1.26
CA ILE A 43 -5.69 -13.28 -0.41
C ILE A 43 -6.29 -12.98 0.96
N LEU A 44 -7.49 -12.41 1.03
CA LEU A 44 -8.13 -11.97 2.28
C LEU A 44 -8.60 -13.14 3.16
N THR A 45 -9.16 -14.18 2.54
CA THR A 45 -9.74 -15.35 3.23
C THR A 45 -8.71 -16.17 3.99
N LYS A 46 -7.41 -15.98 3.75
CA LYS A 46 -6.34 -16.56 4.57
C LYS A 46 -6.46 -16.17 6.05
N HIS A 47 -7.06 -15.01 6.33
CA HIS A 47 -7.19 -14.46 7.67
C HIS A 47 -8.64 -14.42 8.14
N LYS A 48 -9.56 -13.97 7.27
CA LYS A 48 -10.98 -13.89 7.59
C LYS A 48 -11.85 -13.96 6.34
N ALA A 49 -12.92 -14.74 6.42
CA ALA A 49 -13.93 -14.74 5.37
C ALA A 49 -14.61 -13.36 5.27
N PRO A 50 -14.84 -12.84 4.05
CA PRO A 50 -15.64 -11.64 3.85
C PRO A 50 -17.02 -11.77 4.51
N PRO A 51 -17.51 -10.74 5.24
CA PRO A 51 -18.81 -10.78 5.90
C PRO A 51 -20.01 -10.64 4.92
N SER A 52 -19.75 -10.32 3.65
CA SER A 52 -20.73 -10.31 2.58
C SER A 52 -20.06 -10.61 1.24
N ALA A 53 -20.86 -10.74 0.17
CA ALA A 53 -20.34 -10.85 -1.19
C ALA A 53 -19.56 -9.60 -1.59
N ILE A 54 -18.46 -9.81 -2.33
CA ILE A 54 -17.67 -8.78 -2.98
C ILE A 54 -18.12 -8.71 -4.44
N LEU A 55 -18.53 -7.52 -4.89
CA LEU A 55 -19.06 -7.26 -6.23
C LEU A 55 -17.94 -7.02 -7.25
N ASP A 56 -16.89 -6.32 -6.82
CA ASP A 56 -15.65 -6.15 -7.57
C ASP A 56 -14.48 -5.97 -6.61
N ALA A 57 -13.27 -6.25 -7.09
CA ALA A 57 -12.05 -6.02 -6.33
C ALA A 57 -10.91 -5.59 -7.24
N HIS A 58 -9.98 -4.78 -6.73
CA HIS A 58 -8.69 -4.52 -7.37
C HIS A 58 -7.58 -4.62 -6.34
N PHE A 59 -6.40 -5.03 -6.80
CA PHE A 59 -5.24 -5.23 -5.93
C PHE A 59 -3.95 -4.90 -6.66
N VAL A 60 -3.10 -4.15 -5.97
CA VAL A 60 -1.71 -3.91 -6.34
C VAL A 60 -0.84 -4.09 -5.11
N GLU A 61 0.24 -4.85 -5.23
CA GLU A 61 1.32 -4.90 -4.26
C GLU A 61 2.61 -4.41 -4.90
N GLU A 62 3.24 -3.46 -4.25
CA GLU A 62 4.52 -2.90 -4.63
C GLU A 62 5.58 -3.43 -3.66
N GLN A 63 6.65 -3.97 -4.21
CA GLN A 63 7.83 -4.40 -3.48
C GLN A 63 8.92 -3.35 -3.69
N ILE A 64 9.50 -2.87 -2.60
CA ILE A 64 10.63 -1.94 -2.57
C ILE A 64 11.86 -2.72 -2.11
N GLY A 65 12.94 -2.63 -2.89
CA GLY A 65 14.11 -3.49 -2.76
C GLY A 65 14.01 -4.71 -3.67
N ASP A 66 15.15 -5.34 -3.95
CA ASP A 66 15.26 -6.41 -4.93
C ASP A 66 15.16 -7.83 -4.33
N GLY A 67 15.04 -7.92 -3.00
CA GLY A 67 14.99 -9.18 -2.24
C GLY A 67 16.28 -9.99 -2.27
N ASN A 68 17.35 -9.49 -2.90
CA ASN A 68 18.63 -10.19 -3.04
C ASN A 68 19.61 -9.76 -1.93
N PHE A 69 19.69 -8.46 -1.65
CA PHE A 69 20.61 -7.90 -0.66
C PHE A 69 19.87 -6.99 0.34
N GLY A 70 19.17 -7.61 1.28
CA GLY A 70 18.45 -6.95 2.37
C GLY A 70 16.95 -7.29 2.41
N PRO A 71 16.24 -6.90 3.48
CA PRO A 71 14.79 -7.05 3.54
C PRO A 71 14.12 -6.25 2.42
N SER A 72 13.02 -6.78 1.89
CA SER A 72 12.13 -6.05 1.00
C SER A 72 10.94 -5.52 1.77
N ASP A 73 10.58 -4.28 1.49
CA ASP A 73 9.35 -3.68 1.99
C ASP A 73 8.23 -3.90 0.98
N PHE A 74 7.04 -4.16 1.49
CA PHE A 74 5.85 -4.38 0.67
C PHE A 74 4.81 -3.34 1.03
N ARG A 75 4.14 -2.78 0.01
CA ARG A 75 2.96 -1.94 0.15
C ARG A 75 1.84 -2.57 -0.65
N ALA A 76 0.75 -2.93 0.00
CA ALA A 76 -0.40 -3.54 -0.65
C ALA A 76 -1.63 -2.62 -0.58
N PHE A 77 -2.25 -2.44 -1.74
CA PHE A 77 -3.40 -1.59 -1.99
C PHE A 77 -4.55 -2.46 -2.47
N TYR A 78 -5.70 -2.35 -1.83
CA TYR A 78 -6.92 -3.07 -2.22
C TYR A 78 -8.08 -2.09 -2.30
N ILE A 79 -8.94 -2.28 -3.29
CA ILE A 79 -10.31 -1.78 -3.24
C ILE A 79 -11.26 -2.97 -3.31
N LEU A 80 -12.26 -2.98 -2.45
CA LEU A 80 -13.40 -3.89 -2.52
C LEU A 80 -14.65 -3.05 -2.75
N GLU A 81 -15.45 -3.46 -3.73
CA GLU A 81 -16.81 -2.95 -3.91
C GLU A 81 -17.78 -3.98 -3.32
N VAL A 82 -18.62 -3.53 -2.40
CA VAL A 82 -19.67 -4.34 -1.76
C VAL A 82 -20.99 -3.62 -1.88
N ALA A 83 -22.08 -4.33 -1.65
CA ALA A 83 -23.38 -3.69 -1.63
C ALA A 83 -23.44 -2.68 -0.45
N PRO A 84 -23.88 -1.42 -0.67
CA PRO A 84 -23.88 -0.41 0.40
C PRO A 84 -24.62 -0.83 1.67
N GLN A 85 -25.70 -1.60 1.54
CA GLN A 85 -26.46 -2.15 2.66
C GLN A 85 -25.68 -3.16 3.51
N ASP A 86 -24.60 -3.73 2.99
CA ASP A 86 -23.76 -4.69 3.71
C ASP A 86 -22.60 -4.01 4.46
N ILE A 87 -22.33 -2.72 4.23
CA ILE A 87 -21.26 -1.98 4.91
C ILE A 87 -21.31 -2.09 6.44
N PRO A 88 -22.48 -2.02 7.11
CA PRO A 88 -22.54 -2.23 8.56
C PRO A 88 -21.95 -3.57 9.02
N LYS A 89 -22.08 -4.65 8.24
CA LYS A 89 -21.50 -5.97 8.56
C LYS A 89 -19.98 -5.95 8.50
N TRP A 90 -19.41 -5.20 7.56
CA TRP A 90 -17.97 -4.99 7.46
C TRP A 90 -17.44 -4.16 8.63
N MET A 91 -18.11 -3.08 8.99
CA MET A 91 -17.68 -2.23 10.09
C MET A 91 -17.73 -2.96 11.45
N GLN A 92 -18.71 -3.84 11.65
CA GLN A 92 -18.85 -4.61 12.91
C GLN A 92 -17.65 -5.49 13.24
N ILE A 93 -16.90 -5.94 12.24
CA ILE A 93 -15.72 -6.79 12.45
C ILE A 93 -14.42 -6.01 12.58
N LEU A 94 -14.46 -4.69 12.41
CA LEU A 94 -13.30 -3.81 12.33
C LEU A 94 -13.13 -2.99 13.61
N THR A 95 -11.88 -2.72 13.96
CA THR A 95 -11.54 -1.83 15.09
C THR A 95 -11.26 -0.42 14.55
N PRO A 96 -11.97 0.63 14.99
CA PRO A 96 -11.70 2.00 14.55
C PRO A 96 -10.26 2.46 14.83
N LEU A 97 -9.73 3.33 13.97
CA LEU A 97 -8.47 4.03 14.26
C LEU A 97 -8.73 5.22 15.17
N THR A 98 -7.84 5.42 16.14
CA THR A 98 -7.86 6.59 17.04
C THR A 98 -7.41 7.86 16.34
N ASN A 99 -6.45 7.74 15.41
CA ASN A 99 -5.88 8.84 14.67
C ASN A 99 -6.18 8.67 13.17
N LYS A 100 -6.37 9.79 12.49
CA LYS A 100 -6.55 9.79 11.04
C LYS A 100 -5.21 9.42 10.36
N PRO A 101 -5.18 8.39 9.50
CA PRO A 101 -3.97 8.02 8.79
C PRO A 101 -3.60 9.04 7.73
N GLU A 102 -2.35 9.00 7.28
CA GLU A 102 -1.89 9.76 6.13
C GLU A 102 -2.38 9.12 4.83
N TYR A 103 -2.50 9.94 3.77
CA TYR A 103 -2.86 9.46 2.45
C TYR A 103 -1.67 8.74 1.80
N ASN A 104 -1.87 7.48 1.40
CA ASN A 104 -0.91 6.69 0.65
C ASN A 104 -1.37 6.53 -0.79
N ALA A 105 -0.51 6.90 -1.74
CA ALA A 105 -0.74 6.74 -3.17
C ALA A 105 0.09 5.57 -3.72
N LEU A 106 -0.45 4.90 -4.74
CA LEU A 106 0.33 4.02 -5.59
C LEU A 106 1.39 4.82 -6.36
N THR A 107 2.50 4.16 -6.68
CA THR A 107 3.56 4.71 -7.52
C THR A 107 3.04 5.01 -8.92
N GLU A 108 2.27 4.06 -9.48
CA GLU A 108 1.51 4.26 -10.70
C GLU A 108 0.05 4.56 -10.34
N SER A 109 -0.42 5.75 -10.73
CA SER A 109 -1.78 6.18 -10.44
C SER A 109 -2.81 5.25 -11.09
N LYS A 110 -3.74 4.74 -10.30
CA LYS A 110 -4.87 3.92 -10.76
C LYS A 110 -6.18 4.66 -10.55
N ASN A 111 -7.07 4.63 -11.53
CA ASN A 111 -8.36 5.33 -11.49
C ASN A 111 -9.34 4.78 -10.43
N TRP A 112 -9.14 3.53 -10.01
CA TRP A 112 -9.93 2.90 -8.94
C TRP A 112 -9.42 3.23 -7.54
N TRP A 113 -8.22 3.79 -7.38
CA TRP A 113 -7.75 4.19 -6.06
C TRP A 113 -8.43 5.48 -5.59
N ILE A 114 -8.53 5.64 -4.28
CA ILE A 114 -9.16 6.81 -3.69
C ILE A 114 -8.40 8.09 -4.06
N ALA A 115 -9.16 9.07 -4.56
CA ALA A 115 -8.67 10.42 -4.78
C ALA A 115 -8.30 11.08 -3.44
N ARG A 116 -7.24 11.89 -3.46
CA ARG A 116 -6.66 12.51 -2.26
C ARG A 116 -7.64 13.45 -1.54
N ASP A 117 -8.49 14.14 -2.28
CA ASP A 117 -9.52 15.05 -1.77
C ASP A 117 -10.72 14.32 -1.16
N VAL A 118 -11.00 13.09 -1.62
CA VAL A 118 -12.05 12.22 -1.07
C VAL A 118 -11.57 11.48 0.19
N PHE A 119 -10.29 11.13 0.28
CA PHE A 119 -9.71 10.39 1.41
C PHE A 119 -10.10 10.94 2.79
N PRO A 120 -10.13 12.26 3.04
CA PRO A 120 -10.57 12.83 4.30
C PRO A 120 -11.98 12.46 4.77
N SER A 121 -12.87 12.06 3.85
CA SER A 121 -14.27 11.72 4.12
C SER A 121 -14.52 10.28 4.55
N LEU A 122 -13.49 9.42 4.48
CA LEU A 122 -13.61 8.01 4.86
C LEU A 122 -13.63 7.83 6.38
N GLU A 123 -14.25 6.74 6.80
CA GLU A 123 -14.08 6.20 8.16
C GLU A 123 -12.94 5.19 8.19
N PHE A 124 -12.05 5.32 9.18
CA PHE A 124 -10.81 4.56 9.21
C PHE A 124 -10.76 3.52 10.33
N TYR A 125 -10.23 2.35 9.98
CA TYR A 125 -10.13 1.17 10.82
C TYR A 125 -8.76 0.50 10.70
N LYS A 126 -8.42 -0.32 11.70
CA LYS A 126 -7.23 -1.17 11.68
C LYS A 126 -7.38 -2.29 10.65
N PRO A 127 -6.31 -2.67 9.93
CA PRO A 127 -6.37 -3.70 8.90
C PRO A 127 -6.34 -5.15 9.43
N GLU A 128 -5.81 -5.35 10.64
CA GLU A 128 -5.49 -6.66 11.22
C GLU A 128 -6.62 -7.68 11.13
N ALA A 129 -7.85 -7.30 11.49
CA ALA A 129 -8.99 -8.21 11.52
C ALA A 129 -9.37 -8.77 10.14
N LEU A 130 -9.01 -8.08 9.05
CA LEU A 130 -9.35 -8.47 7.68
C LEU A 130 -8.16 -9.03 6.91
N THR A 131 -6.96 -8.47 7.13
CA THR A 131 -5.77 -8.80 6.33
C THR A 131 -4.71 -9.57 7.10
N GLY A 132 -4.85 -9.72 8.42
CA GLY A 132 -3.80 -10.26 9.29
C GLY A 132 -2.56 -9.38 9.42
N ARG A 133 -2.51 -8.21 8.76
CA ARG A 133 -1.37 -7.29 8.81
C ARG A 133 -1.60 -6.22 9.87
N MET A 134 -0.55 -5.92 10.64
CA MET A 134 -0.62 -4.95 11.75
C MET A 134 -0.54 -3.49 11.27
N HIS A 135 0.10 -3.23 10.13
CA HIS A 135 0.38 -1.87 9.65
C HIS A 135 -0.50 -1.48 8.46
N GLY A 136 -0.94 -0.24 8.47
CA GLY A 136 -1.80 0.35 7.46
C GLY A 136 -3.17 0.75 7.99
N TRP A 137 -4.16 0.81 7.11
CA TRP A 137 -5.51 1.27 7.40
C TRP A 137 -6.54 0.67 6.44
N ILE A 138 -7.79 0.58 6.91
CA ILE A 138 -8.98 0.34 6.09
C ILE A 138 -9.80 1.62 6.11
N GLY A 139 -10.11 2.17 4.94
CA GLY A 139 -10.97 3.34 4.76
C GLY A 139 -12.30 2.92 4.14
N ILE A 140 -13.42 3.28 4.75
CA ILE A 140 -14.75 2.89 4.29
C ILE A 140 -15.55 4.12 3.88
N SER A 141 -16.12 4.06 2.66
CA SER A 141 -17.16 4.99 2.21
C SER A 141 -18.53 4.34 2.40
N ARG A 142 -19.30 4.82 3.39
CA ARG A 142 -20.65 4.29 3.67
C ARG A 142 -21.62 4.45 2.51
N GLN A 143 -21.45 5.52 1.73
CA GLN A 143 -22.39 5.87 0.66
C GLN A 143 -22.20 5.00 -0.58
N THR A 144 -20.95 4.68 -0.92
CA THR A 144 -20.63 4.03 -2.20
C THR A 144 -20.40 2.53 -2.08
N GLY A 145 -20.39 1.97 -0.88
CA GLY A 145 -20.05 0.55 -0.70
C GLY A 145 -18.58 0.23 -1.00
N ARG A 146 -17.69 1.23 -0.95
CA ARG A 146 -16.26 1.06 -1.26
C ARG A 146 -15.44 0.93 0.01
N ILE A 147 -14.62 -0.10 0.04
CA ILE A 147 -13.69 -0.40 1.13
C ILE A 147 -12.28 -0.34 0.54
N TYR A 148 -11.51 0.65 0.98
CA TYR A 148 -10.13 0.86 0.60
C TYR A 148 -9.24 0.25 1.68
N ILE A 149 -8.21 -0.49 1.29
CA ILE A 149 -7.29 -1.12 2.23
C ILE A 149 -5.88 -0.79 1.79
N PHE A 150 -5.09 -0.24 2.71
CA PHE A 150 -3.67 -0.06 2.56
C PHE A 150 -2.96 -0.81 3.67
N THR A 151 -1.94 -1.59 3.33
CA THR A 151 -1.08 -2.25 4.31
C THR A 151 0.37 -2.18 3.87
N PHE A 152 1.30 -2.24 4.82
CA PHE A 152 2.72 -2.26 4.51
C PHE A 152 3.51 -3.15 5.47
N THR A 153 4.74 -3.48 5.10
CA THR A 153 5.76 -4.05 5.99
C THR A 153 6.76 -2.97 6.41
N MET A 154 7.37 -3.15 7.58
CA MET A 154 8.50 -2.34 8.06
C MET A 154 9.79 -3.13 7.93
#